data_AF-A0A346YTL8-F1
#
_entry.id   AF-A0A346YTL8-F1
#
_cell.length_a   1.000
_cell.length_b   1.000
_cell.length_c   1.000
_cell.angle_alpha   90.00
_cell.angle_beta   90.00
_cell.angle_gamma   90.00
#
_symmetry.space_group_name_H-M   'P 1'
#
loop_
_entity.id
_entity.type
_entity.pdbx_description
1 polymer ?
#
loop_
_entity_poly.entity_id
_entity_poly.type
_entity_poly.pdbx_seq_one_letter_code
_entity_poly.pdbx_strand_id
1 'polypeptide(L)'
;MDTMQTYRLSGVAVPKDPRSMLDEICEHFVEHSDVQRTEKSVLLQNDIGTANITLADQRLLIELACPSEEALHLTRNMIAEHLFYFANEEPFELSWVNAAEVSRLPNLHEATVVSAEDVTPRMRRVKVACQDVTPFIGGDVHVRVLVPPKGRSPVWPGLGDDGRIAWPEGEDEITARVYTIRAVDPDRRELWIDFLQHPAPGVTTPGADFARDARPGDKIALIGPGGSLPKADNLLLAGDETALPAIARIAAEAPAECSIKAIIEVEDEDEEQPLPSKAAIEVHWLHRKTYLEENSERLQHTVKSAIATSTPGTYTWVACEKSDARTIRSYLKERGQDRKSQSVAWYWERGKASH
;
A
#
# COMPACT_ATOMS: atom_id res chain seq x y z
N MET A 1 -10.56 -31.20 17.73
CA MET A 1 -10.87 -30.18 16.71
C MET A 1 -11.20 -28.93 17.51
N ASP A 2 -10.20 -28.08 17.73
CA ASP A 2 -10.45 -26.77 18.32
C ASP A 2 -11.32 -25.99 17.35
N THR A 3 -12.51 -25.61 17.78
CA THR A 3 -13.31 -24.61 17.08
C THR A 3 -12.51 -23.32 17.05
N MET A 4 -11.89 -22.99 15.91
CA MET A 4 -11.24 -21.70 15.72
C MET A 4 -12.23 -20.60 16.11
N GLN A 5 -11.88 -19.85 17.15
CA GLN A 5 -12.70 -18.73 17.62
C GLN A 5 -12.89 -17.75 16.47
N THR A 6 -14.14 -17.53 16.07
CA THR A 6 -14.49 -16.59 15.01
C THR A 6 -14.93 -15.28 15.65
N TYR A 7 -14.27 -14.19 15.29
CA TYR A 7 -14.61 -12.85 15.73
C TYR A 7 -15.67 -12.27 14.80
N ARG A 8 -16.71 -11.65 15.35
CA ARG A 8 -17.86 -11.17 14.59
C ARG A 8 -18.21 -9.74 14.97
N LEU A 9 -18.69 -8.99 13.99
CA LEU A 9 -19.22 -7.64 14.20
C LEU A 9 -20.36 -7.38 13.23
N SER A 10 -21.42 -6.75 13.72
CA SER A 10 -22.57 -6.37 12.93
C SER A 10 -22.62 -4.85 12.77
N GLY A 11 -22.99 -4.37 11.59
CA GLY A 11 -23.12 -2.96 11.27
C GLY A 11 -24.40 -2.66 10.50
N VAL A 12 -24.83 -1.41 10.56
CA VAL A 12 -25.96 -0.89 9.78
C VAL A 12 -25.52 0.37 9.08
N ALA A 13 -25.62 0.37 7.76
CA ALA A 13 -25.38 1.53 6.92
C ALA A 13 -26.70 2.04 6.30
N VAL A 14 -26.87 3.35 6.26
CA VAL A 14 -28.04 4.05 5.72
C VAL A 14 -27.60 5.04 4.64
N PRO A 15 -27.37 4.57 3.40
CA PRO A 15 -27.09 5.45 2.27
C PRO A 15 -28.37 5.98 1.62
N LYS A 16 -28.24 7.03 0.81
CA LYS A 16 -29.33 7.57 -0.01
C LYS A 16 -29.93 6.55 -0.98
N ASP A 17 -29.08 5.74 -1.62
CA ASP A 17 -29.50 4.63 -2.48
C ASP A 17 -28.75 3.33 -2.11
N PRO A 18 -29.35 2.50 -1.23
CA PRO A 18 -28.74 1.24 -0.80
C PRO A 18 -28.53 0.22 -1.92
N ARG A 19 -29.34 0.26 -2.99
CA ARG A 19 -29.19 -0.68 -4.11
C ARG A 19 -27.98 -0.30 -4.96
N SER A 20 -27.89 0.98 -5.32
CA SER A 20 -26.74 1.50 -6.08
C SER A 20 -25.43 1.24 -5.34
N MET A 21 -25.38 1.55 -4.03
CA MET A 21 -24.20 1.30 -3.21
C MET A 21 -23.82 -0.19 -3.16
N LEU A 22 -24.79 -1.09 -3.09
CA LEU A 22 -24.52 -2.54 -3.09
C LEU A 22 -23.93 -3.01 -4.43
N ASP A 23 -24.34 -2.42 -5.54
CA ASP A 23 -23.79 -2.71 -6.87
C ASP A 23 -22.36 -2.16 -7.02
N GLU A 24 -22.09 -0.95 -6.52
CA GLU A 24 -20.74 -0.35 -6.48
C GLU A 24 -19.75 -1.18 -5.66
N ILE A 25 -20.17 -1.71 -4.50
CA ILE A 25 -19.35 -2.62 -3.69
C ILE A 25 -18.95 -3.85 -4.52
N CYS A 26 -19.89 -4.45 -5.25
CA CYS A 26 -19.59 -5.59 -6.09
C CYS A 26 -18.55 -5.27 -7.16
N GLU A 27 -18.76 -4.19 -7.91
CA GLU A 27 -17.86 -3.82 -8.99
C GLU A 27 -16.46 -3.50 -8.47
N HIS A 28 -16.36 -2.84 -7.32
CA HIS A 28 -15.08 -2.42 -6.74
C HIS A 28 -14.28 -3.59 -6.16
N PHE A 29 -14.92 -4.48 -5.40
CA PHE A 29 -14.20 -5.51 -4.63
C PHE A 29 -13.85 -6.77 -5.42
N VAL A 30 -14.33 -6.93 -6.66
CA VAL A 30 -13.97 -8.06 -7.54
C VAL A 30 -12.46 -8.17 -7.78
N GLU A 31 -11.71 -7.07 -7.63
CA GLU A 31 -10.24 -7.09 -7.79
C GLU A 31 -9.49 -7.57 -6.54
N HIS A 32 -10.16 -7.60 -5.38
CA HIS A 32 -9.54 -7.80 -4.07
C HIS A 32 -10.15 -8.94 -3.23
N SER A 33 -11.31 -9.47 -3.64
CA SER A 33 -12.04 -10.50 -2.92
C SER A 33 -12.72 -11.47 -3.90
N ASP A 34 -13.01 -12.69 -3.43
CA ASP A 34 -14.05 -13.51 -4.05
C ASP A 34 -15.41 -12.89 -3.73
N VAL A 35 -16.21 -12.61 -4.76
CA VAL A 35 -17.46 -11.85 -4.65
C VAL A 35 -18.63 -12.72 -5.11
N GLN A 36 -19.55 -12.99 -4.20
CA GLN A 36 -20.80 -13.71 -4.49
C GLN A 36 -21.98 -12.74 -4.34
N ARG A 37 -22.64 -12.42 -5.45
CA ARG A 37 -23.78 -11.50 -5.52
C ARG A 37 -25.09 -12.27 -5.70
N THR A 38 -26.09 -11.93 -4.88
CA THR A 38 -27.51 -12.26 -5.12
C THR A 38 -28.28 -10.98 -5.49
N GLU A 39 -29.61 -10.98 -5.60
CA GLU A 39 -30.38 -9.73 -5.79
C GLU A 39 -30.29 -8.80 -4.56
N LYS A 40 -30.22 -9.37 -3.35
CA LYS A 40 -30.31 -8.60 -2.09
C LYS A 40 -29.06 -8.64 -1.24
N SER A 41 -28.01 -9.38 -1.61
CA SER A 41 -26.80 -9.48 -0.80
C SER A 41 -25.53 -9.60 -1.62
N VAL A 42 -24.43 -9.25 -0.97
CA VAL A 42 -23.05 -9.42 -1.43
C VAL A 42 -22.26 -10.10 -0.32
N LEU A 43 -21.64 -11.23 -0.64
CA LEU A 43 -20.63 -11.85 0.20
C LEU A 43 -19.26 -11.56 -0.41
N LEU A 44 -18.43 -10.88 0.36
CA LEU A 44 -17.01 -10.68 0.07
C LEU A 44 -16.21 -11.66 0.93
N GLN A 45 -15.29 -12.40 0.31
CA GLN A 45 -14.40 -13.32 1.00
C GLN A 45 -12.96 -13.14 0.53
N ASN A 46 -12.04 -13.02 1.48
CA ASN A 46 -10.60 -12.97 1.24
C ASN A 46 -9.85 -13.66 2.39
N ASP A 47 -8.53 -13.56 2.38
CA ASP A 47 -7.65 -14.25 3.34
C ASP A 47 -7.82 -13.76 4.79
N ILE A 48 -8.38 -12.56 5.00
CA ILE A 48 -8.57 -11.95 6.33
C ILE A 48 -10.00 -12.10 6.86
N GLY A 49 -10.94 -12.64 6.09
CA GLY A 49 -12.28 -12.98 6.57
C GLY A 49 -13.39 -12.77 5.54
N THR A 50 -14.60 -12.61 6.06
CA THR A 50 -15.80 -12.38 5.24
C THR A 50 -16.57 -11.15 5.67
N ALA A 51 -17.16 -10.48 4.68
CA ALA A 51 -18.14 -9.42 4.87
C ALA A 51 -19.40 -9.77 4.08
N ASN A 52 -20.51 -10.01 4.76
CA ASN A 52 -21.81 -10.21 4.14
C ASN A 52 -22.65 -8.94 4.30
N ILE A 53 -23.03 -8.34 3.18
CA ILE A 53 -23.79 -7.09 3.15
C ILE A 53 -25.14 -7.38 2.52
N THR A 54 -26.22 -7.15 3.26
CA THR A 54 -27.59 -7.49 2.87
C THR A 54 -28.49 -6.26 2.87
N LEU A 55 -29.20 -6.06 1.77
CA LEU A 55 -30.24 -5.05 1.61
C LEU A 55 -31.50 -5.43 2.40
N ALA A 56 -31.88 -4.59 3.36
CA ALA A 56 -33.13 -4.73 4.13
C ALA A 56 -33.71 -3.33 4.44
N ASP A 57 -34.99 -3.11 4.14
CA ASP A 57 -35.74 -1.90 4.52
C ASP A 57 -35.03 -0.56 4.24
N GLN A 58 -34.49 -0.41 3.02
CA GLN A 58 -33.70 0.75 2.60
C GLN A 58 -32.42 1.00 3.42
N ARG A 59 -31.84 -0.08 3.95
CA ARG A 59 -30.56 -0.08 4.67
C ARG A 59 -29.70 -1.25 4.21
N LEU A 60 -28.41 -1.17 4.52
CA LEU A 60 -27.47 -2.27 4.36
C LEU A 60 -27.12 -2.81 5.74
N LEU A 61 -27.42 -4.09 5.97
CA LEU A 61 -27.00 -4.86 7.14
C LEU A 61 -25.67 -5.51 6.82
N ILE A 62 -24.67 -5.29 7.67
CA ILE A 62 -23.29 -5.74 7.46
C ILE A 62 -22.96 -6.75 8.55
N GLU A 63 -22.49 -7.93 8.14
CA GLU A 63 -22.03 -8.99 9.04
C GLU A 63 -20.59 -9.35 8.69
N LEU A 64 -19.68 -9.11 9.64
CA LEU A 64 -18.26 -9.44 9.50
C LEU A 64 -17.95 -10.72 10.28
N ALA A 65 -17.13 -11.59 9.71
CA ALA A 65 -16.60 -12.76 10.40
C ALA A 65 -15.12 -12.99 10.04
N CYS A 66 -14.25 -12.92 11.04
CA CYS A 66 -12.80 -12.93 10.87
C CYS A 66 -12.11 -13.89 11.84
N PRO A 67 -10.91 -14.39 11.50
CA PRO A 67 -10.16 -15.35 12.33
C PRO A 67 -9.46 -14.69 13.53
N SER A 68 -9.31 -13.36 13.54
CA SER A 68 -8.70 -12.59 14.62
C SER A 68 -9.39 -11.23 14.82
N GLU A 69 -9.16 -10.60 15.97
CA GLU A 69 -9.65 -9.26 16.27
C GLU A 69 -9.01 -8.19 15.36
N GLU A 70 -7.72 -8.34 15.05
CA GLU A 70 -7.01 -7.50 14.09
C GLU A 70 -7.64 -7.60 12.69
N ALA A 71 -7.89 -8.81 12.20
CA ALA A 71 -8.51 -9.03 10.91
C ALA A 71 -9.96 -8.49 10.86
N LEU A 72 -10.70 -8.59 11.97
CA LEU A 72 -12.02 -7.98 12.10
C LEU A 72 -11.93 -6.45 11.99
N HIS A 73 -10.93 -5.85 12.62
CA HIS A 73 -10.71 -4.41 12.59
C HIS A 73 -10.33 -3.91 11.20
N LEU A 74 -9.39 -4.59 10.53
CA LEU A 74 -8.98 -4.29 9.15
C LEU A 74 -10.17 -4.40 8.20
N THR A 75 -10.96 -5.48 8.32
CA THR A 75 -12.15 -5.69 7.49
C THR A 75 -13.19 -4.61 7.76
N ARG A 76 -13.44 -4.25 9.03
CA ARG A 76 -14.35 -3.16 9.40
C ARG A 76 -13.91 -1.83 8.78
N ASN A 77 -12.65 -1.45 8.95
CA ASN A 77 -12.11 -0.20 8.43
C ASN A 77 -12.20 -0.17 6.91
N MET A 78 -11.79 -1.24 6.23
CA MET A 78 -11.90 -1.38 4.78
C MET A 78 -13.33 -1.18 4.30
N ILE A 79 -14.31 -1.86 4.90
CA ILE A 79 -15.72 -1.70 4.52
C ILE A 79 -16.21 -0.28 4.78
N ALA A 80 -15.91 0.30 5.95
CA ALA A 80 -16.31 1.65 6.30
C ALA A 80 -15.76 2.69 5.30
N GLU A 81 -14.46 2.68 5.03
CA GLU A 81 -13.81 3.62 4.08
C GLU A 81 -14.47 3.57 2.69
N HIS A 82 -14.77 2.37 2.17
CA HIS A 82 -15.40 2.23 0.86
C HIS A 82 -16.86 2.71 0.87
N LEU A 83 -17.63 2.42 1.91
CA LEU A 83 -19.01 2.91 2.01
C LEU A 83 -19.07 4.44 2.06
N PHE A 84 -18.18 5.10 2.82
CA PHE A 84 -18.07 6.55 2.82
C PHE A 84 -17.58 7.10 1.46
N TYR A 85 -16.63 6.43 0.81
CA TYR A 85 -16.18 6.80 -0.53
C TYR A 85 -17.30 6.74 -1.57
N PHE A 86 -18.10 5.67 -1.58
CA PHE A 86 -19.24 5.51 -2.49
C PHE A 86 -20.39 6.49 -2.17
N ALA A 87 -20.60 6.81 -0.89
CA ALA A 87 -21.55 7.85 -0.50
C ALA A 87 -21.14 9.26 -0.99
N ASN A 88 -19.82 9.52 -1.05
CA ASN A 88 -19.25 10.80 -1.44
C ASN A 88 -19.84 11.97 -0.61
N GLU A 89 -20.49 12.95 -1.23
CA GLU A 89 -21.12 14.10 -0.55
C GLU A 89 -22.58 13.84 -0.13
N GLU A 90 -23.12 12.65 -0.41
CA GLU A 90 -24.51 12.33 -0.06
C GLU A 90 -24.65 11.99 1.43
N PRO A 91 -25.81 12.27 2.05
CA PRO A 91 -26.07 11.88 3.44
C PRO A 91 -25.89 10.38 3.64
N PHE A 92 -25.07 10.02 4.62
CA PHE A 92 -24.71 8.64 4.92
C PHE A 92 -24.46 8.46 6.42
N GLU A 93 -25.06 7.42 6.99
CA GLU A 93 -24.85 7.01 8.38
C GLU A 93 -24.33 5.57 8.41
N LEU A 94 -23.33 5.31 9.25
CA LEU A 94 -22.81 3.97 9.53
C LEU A 94 -22.65 3.79 11.04
N SER A 95 -23.17 2.69 11.56
CA SER A 95 -23.08 2.34 12.98
C SER A 95 -22.76 0.86 13.17
N TRP A 96 -22.06 0.53 14.25
CA TRP A 96 -21.66 -0.84 14.58
C TRP A 96 -22.26 -1.27 15.92
N VAL A 97 -22.78 -2.49 15.98
CA VAL A 97 -23.42 -3.06 17.17
C VAL A 97 -22.36 -3.78 18.00
N ASN A 98 -22.30 -3.49 19.31
CA ASN A 98 -21.34 -4.09 20.25
C ASN A 98 -19.87 -3.91 19.82
N ALA A 99 -19.55 -2.81 19.12
CA ALA A 99 -18.15 -2.48 18.88
C ALA A 99 -17.48 -2.22 20.23
N ALA A 100 -16.46 -3.01 20.56
CA ALA A 100 -15.63 -2.74 21.73
C ALA A 100 -15.01 -1.34 21.61
N GLU A 101 -14.88 -0.63 22.74
CA GLU A 101 -14.11 0.61 22.83
C GLU A 101 -12.63 0.32 22.59
N VAL A 102 -12.26 0.23 21.31
CA VAL A 102 -10.87 0.07 20.90
C VAL A 102 -10.29 1.47 20.75
N SER A 103 -9.56 1.94 21.77
CA SER A 103 -8.99 3.29 21.75
C SER A 103 -7.73 3.41 20.89
N ARG A 104 -7.15 2.30 20.43
CA ARG A 104 -5.91 2.25 19.63
C ARG A 104 -6.07 1.33 18.43
N LEU A 105 -5.54 1.74 17.29
CA LEU A 105 -5.53 0.89 16.09
C LEU A 105 -4.69 -0.38 16.34
N PRO A 106 -5.23 -1.60 16.12
CA PRO A 106 -4.52 -2.86 16.39
C PRO A 106 -3.23 -3.03 15.57
N ASN A 107 -3.20 -2.49 14.36
CA ASN A 107 -2.07 -2.55 13.43
C ASN A 107 -1.21 -1.29 13.46
N LEU A 108 -1.25 -0.53 14.57
CA LEU A 108 -0.38 0.61 14.79
C LEU A 108 0.82 0.21 15.65
N HIS A 109 2.00 0.46 15.10
CA HIS A 109 3.28 0.14 15.72
C HIS A 109 4.06 1.43 15.96
N GLU A 110 4.24 1.80 17.24
CA GLU A 110 5.11 2.92 17.58
C GLU A 110 6.56 2.56 17.29
N ALA A 111 7.28 3.48 16.63
CA ALA A 111 8.67 3.30 16.27
C ALA A 111 9.48 4.56 16.58
N THR A 112 10.80 4.39 16.69
CA THR A 112 11.73 5.50 16.95
C THR A 112 12.84 5.48 15.93
N VAL A 113 13.13 6.65 15.33
CA VAL A 113 14.26 6.78 14.41
C VAL A 113 15.56 6.45 15.12
N VAL A 114 16.35 5.55 14.54
CA VAL A 114 17.67 5.14 15.01
C VAL A 114 18.75 5.89 14.25
N SER A 115 18.60 6.03 12.94
CA SER A 115 19.56 6.73 12.07
C SER A 115 18.91 7.09 10.74
N ALA A 116 19.48 8.08 10.05
CA ALA A 116 19.16 8.40 8.66
C ALA A 116 20.44 8.63 7.86
N GLU A 117 20.52 8.06 6.65
CA GLU A 117 21.70 8.11 5.78
C GLU A 117 21.29 8.22 4.31
N ASP A 118 22.12 8.87 3.49
CA ASP A 118 21.90 8.93 2.05
C ASP A 118 22.46 7.64 1.41
N VAL A 119 21.61 6.92 0.69
CA VAL A 119 21.95 5.71 -0.07
C VAL A 119 22.49 6.11 -1.45
N THR A 120 21.85 7.10 -2.05
CA THR A 120 22.23 7.80 -3.29
C THR A 120 21.92 9.29 -3.08
N PRO A 121 22.34 10.22 -3.97
CA PRO A 121 22.09 11.65 -3.78
C PRO A 121 20.60 12.00 -3.57
N ARG A 122 19.67 11.23 -4.15
CA ARG A 122 18.22 11.43 -3.98
C ARG A 122 17.50 10.32 -3.24
N MET A 123 18.18 9.31 -2.69
CA MET A 123 17.54 8.30 -1.86
C MET A 123 18.06 8.35 -0.43
N ARG A 124 17.17 8.63 0.53
CA ARG A 124 17.52 8.67 1.95
C ARG A 124 16.88 7.50 2.70
N ARG A 125 17.70 6.70 3.37
CA ARG A 125 17.24 5.60 4.22
C ARG A 125 17.08 6.06 5.66
N VAL A 126 15.90 5.84 6.22
CA VAL A 126 15.62 6.00 7.65
C VAL A 126 15.48 4.62 8.28
N LYS A 127 16.28 4.33 9.30
CA LYS A 127 16.18 3.11 10.11
C LYS A 127 15.39 3.42 11.38
N VAL A 128 14.40 2.62 11.68
CA VAL A 128 13.49 2.84 12.81
C VAL A 128 13.44 1.59 13.68
N ALA A 129 13.60 1.74 14.98
CA ALA A 129 13.43 0.66 15.95
C ALA A 129 11.95 0.51 16.29
N CYS A 130 11.47 -0.73 16.25
CA CYS A 130 10.12 -1.09 16.66
C CYS A 130 10.20 -2.18 17.74
N GLN A 131 9.31 -2.16 18.74
CA GLN A 131 9.36 -3.13 19.83
C GLN A 131 9.15 -4.56 19.35
N ASP A 132 8.20 -4.73 18.43
CA ASP A 132 7.87 -5.98 17.77
C ASP A 132 7.95 -5.76 16.25
N VAL A 133 8.83 -6.52 15.60
CA VAL A 133 8.99 -6.48 14.14
C VAL A 133 8.39 -7.68 13.44
N THR A 134 7.87 -8.67 14.19
CA THR A 134 7.31 -9.90 13.64
C THR A 134 6.23 -9.65 12.59
N PRO A 135 5.31 -8.68 12.75
CA PRO A 135 4.30 -8.38 11.72
C PRO A 135 4.89 -7.97 10.37
N PHE A 136 6.10 -7.41 10.35
CA PHE A 136 6.75 -6.92 9.12
C PHE A 136 7.62 -7.97 8.43
N ILE A 137 7.74 -9.16 9.01
CA ILE A 137 8.53 -10.25 8.46
C ILE A 137 7.66 -11.08 7.50
N GLY A 138 7.99 -10.99 6.20
CA GLY A 138 7.43 -11.84 5.17
C GLY A 138 6.15 -11.30 4.54
N GLY A 139 6.14 -11.24 3.20
CA GLY A 139 4.93 -11.08 2.41
C GLY A 139 4.48 -9.64 2.18
N ASP A 140 4.32 -8.82 3.21
CA ASP A 140 3.73 -7.49 3.07
C ASP A 140 4.78 -6.41 2.79
N VAL A 141 4.47 -5.47 1.89
CA VAL A 141 5.47 -4.64 1.20
C VAL A 141 5.57 -3.22 1.76
N HIS A 142 4.48 -2.65 2.26
CA HIS A 142 4.43 -1.24 2.65
C HIS A 142 3.76 -1.00 4.00
N VAL A 143 4.06 0.16 4.58
CA VAL A 143 3.46 0.72 5.80
C VAL A 143 3.04 2.16 5.52
N ARG A 144 2.02 2.64 6.23
CA ARG A 144 1.74 4.06 6.32
C ARG A 144 2.56 4.64 7.48
N VAL A 145 3.55 5.46 7.17
CA VAL A 145 4.40 6.17 8.12
C VAL A 145 3.65 7.38 8.64
N LEU A 146 3.54 7.48 9.96
CA LEU A 146 2.91 8.57 10.69
C LEU A 146 3.97 9.44 11.34
N VAL A 147 4.04 10.70 10.91
CA VAL A 147 5.00 11.68 11.41
C VAL A 147 4.22 12.76 12.20
N PRO A 148 4.39 12.81 13.53
CA PRO A 148 3.75 13.83 14.36
C PRO A 148 4.42 15.21 14.19
N PRO A 149 3.72 16.30 14.53
CA PRO A 149 4.31 17.63 14.55
C PRO A 149 5.55 17.71 15.46
N LYS A 150 6.60 18.39 14.99
CA LYS A 150 7.84 18.56 15.76
C LYS A 150 7.61 19.35 17.04
N GLY A 151 8.27 18.93 18.13
CA GLY A 151 8.24 19.63 19.41
C GLY A 151 7.01 19.36 20.28
N ARG A 152 6.13 18.43 19.87
CA ARG A 152 4.95 17.99 20.63
C ARG A 152 5.04 16.51 20.97
N SER A 153 4.33 16.12 22.02
CA SER A 153 4.09 14.70 22.30
C SER A 153 3.16 14.14 21.22
N PRO A 154 3.46 12.96 20.62
CA PRO A 154 2.60 12.39 19.59
C PRO A 154 1.21 12.06 20.13
N VAL A 155 0.18 12.43 19.37
CA VAL A 155 -1.19 11.95 19.55
C VAL A 155 -1.47 10.98 18.41
N TRP A 156 -1.51 9.68 18.69
CA TRP A 156 -1.71 8.68 17.63
C TRP A 156 -3.18 8.55 17.22
N PRO A 157 -3.47 8.24 15.95
CA PRO A 157 -4.84 8.03 15.51
C PRO A 157 -5.48 6.84 16.26
N GLY A 158 -6.74 7.03 16.59
CA GLY A 158 -7.59 6.00 17.18
C GLY A 158 -8.53 5.40 16.14
N LEU A 159 -9.50 4.67 16.66
CA LEU A 159 -10.64 4.20 15.88
C LEU A 159 -11.85 5.09 16.15
N GLY A 160 -12.54 5.52 15.10
CA GLY A 160 -13.82 6.20 15.19
C GLY A 160 -14.99 5.24 15.38
N ASP A 161 -16.09 5.75 15.93
CA ASP A 161 -17.33 4.98 16.16
C ASP A 161 -17.93 4.40 14.87
N ASP A 162 -17.66 5.05 13.74
CA ASP A 162 -18.09 4.63 12.40
C ASP A 162 -17.18 3.53 11.79
N GLY A 163 -16.11 3.13 12.49
CA GLY A 163 -15.16 2.12 12.05
C GLY A 163 -13.99 2.65 11.23
N ARG A 164 -13.93 3.95 10.92
CA ARG A 164 -12.80 4.59 10.23
C ARG A 164 -11.69 4.97 11.20
N ILE A 165 -10.53 5.33 10.65
CA ILE A 165 -9.44 5.85 11.46
C ILE A 165 -9.81 7.27 11.94
N ALA A 166 -9.81 7.47 13.26
CA ALA A 166 -9.97 8.79 13.86
C ALA A 166 -8.60 9.49 13.91
N TRP A 167 -8.37 10.37 12.93
CA TRP A 167 -7.13 11.13 12.81
C TRP A 167 -7.11 12.31 13.80
N PRO A 168 -5.95 12.61 14.42
CA PRO A 168 -5.77 13.84 15.18
C PRO A 168 -5.91 15.06 14.25
N GLU A 169 -6.52 16.13 14.78
CA GLU A 169 -6.78 17.37 14.04
C GLU A 169 -6.06 18.57 14.69
N GLY A 170 -6.00 19.70 13.97
CA GLY A 170 -5.46 20.96 14.49
C GLY A 170 -3.95 20.89 14.74
N GLU A 171 -3.50 21.29 15.93
CA GLU A 171 -2.07 21.34 16.26
C GLU A 171 -1.40 19.96 16.37
N ASP A 172 -2.19 18.89 16.42
CA ASP A 172 -1.72 17.52 16.52
C ASP A 172 -1.84 16.76 15.19
N GLU A 173 -2.21 17.44 14.10
CA GLU A 173 -2.36 16.85 12.76
C GLU A 173 -1.11 16.07 12.33
N ILE A 174 -1.30 14.80 12.00
CA ILE A 174 -0.23 13.87 11.62
C ILE A 174 -0.05 13.87 10.11
N THR A 175 1.20 13.98 9.67
CA THR A 175 1.55 13.63 8.29
C THR A 175 1.55 12.12 8.14
N ALA A 176 0.67 11.58 7.30
CA ALA A 176 0.59 10.16 6.99
C ALA A 176 0.97 9.91 5.53
N ARG A 177 1.93 9.02 5.26
CA ARG A 177 2.33 8.67 3.88
C ARG A 177 2.69 7.20 3.77
N VAL A 178 2.33 6.58 2.64
CA VAL A 178 2.66 5.18 2.38
C VAL A 178 4.10 5.06 1.88
N TYR A 179 4.88 4.20 2.51
CA TYR A 179 6.25 3.88 2.12
C TYR A 179 6.49 2.37 2.15
N THR A 180 7.39 1.92 1.28
CA THR A 180 7.86 0.55 1.28
C THR A 180 8.74 0.25 2.49
N ILE A 181 8.51 -0.88 3.14
CA ILE A 181 9.48 -1.46 4.06
C ILE A 181 10.59 -2.03 3.20
N ARG A 182 11.78 -1.42 3.20
CA ARG A 182 12.92 -1.82 2.38
C ARG A 182 13.58 -3.09 2.90
N ALA A 183 13.68 -3.25 4.21
CA ALA A 183 14.23 -4.41 4.89
C ALA A 183 13.76 -4.44 6.35
N VAL A 184 13.78 -5.63 6.94
CA VAL A 184 13.55 -5.85 8.37
C VAL A 184 14.75 -6.59 8.94
N ASP A 185 15.33 -6.04 10.00
CA ASP A 185 16.40 -6.65 10.79
C ASP A 185 15.81 -7.16 12.11
N PRO A 186 15.50 -8.46 12.22
CA PRO A 186 14.86 -9.02 13.42
C PRO A 186 15.78 -9.01 14.64
N ASP A 187 17.10 -9.15 14.45
CA ASP A 187 18.07 -9.18 15.54
C ASP A 187 18.20 -7.82 16.21
N ARG A 188 18.17 -6.75 15.40
CA ARG A 188 18.21 -5.36 15.88
C ARG A 188 16.83 -4.79 16.17
N ARG A 189 15.76 -5.48 15.73
CA ARG A 189 14.36 -5.01 15.73
C ARG A 189 14.19 -3.67 15.03
N GLU A 190 14.79 -3.58 13.84
CA GLU A 190 14.78 -2.37 13.03
C GLU A 190 14.06 -2.61 11.69
N LEU A 191 13.30 -1.61 11.24
CA LEU A 191 12.82 -1.52 9.87
C LEU A 191 13.60 -0.44 9.12
N TRP A 192 13.87 -0.69 7.85
CA TRP A 192 14.49 0.29 6.97
C TRP A 192 13.45 0.79 5.99
N ILE A 193 13.36 2.10 5.80
CA ILE A 193 12.43 2.75 4.89
C ILE A 193 13.22 3.75 4.07
N ASP A 194 13.08 3.66 2.75
CA ASP A 194 13.80 4.50 1.80
C ASP A 194 12.86 5.59 1.25
N PHE A 195 13.33 6.83 1.27
CA PHE A 195 12.58 8.03 0.92
C PHE A 195 13.26 8.74 -0.24
N LEU A 196 12.56 8.81 -1.37
CA LEU A 196 12.97 9.65 -2.50
C LEU A 196 12.96 11.12 -2.08
N GLN A 197 14.10 11.79 -2.24
CA GLN A 197 14.29 13.21 -2.05
C GLN A 197 14.02 13.92 -3.37
N HIS A 198 12.95 14.71 -3.41
CA HIS A 198 12.52 15.45 -4.59
C HIS A 198 12.15 16.91 -4.25
N PRO A 199 13.07 17.69 -3.65
CA PRO A 199 12.78 19.06 -3.27
C PRO A 199 12.47 19.88 -4.53
N ALA A 200 11.37 20.63 -4.48
CA ALA A 200 11.01 21.59 -5.52
C ALA A 200 10.73 22.97 -4.88
N PRO A 201 11.24 24.07 -5.46
CA PRO A 201 11.02 25.40 -4.90
C PRO A 201 9.53 25.70 -4.68
N GLY A 202 9.17 26.05 -3.44
CA GLY A 202 7.80 26.39 -3.07
C GLY A 202 6.82 25.20 -2.96
N VAL A 203 7.32 23.96 -3.09
CA VAL A 203 6.50 22.74 -2.95
C VAL A 203 6.93 22.02 -1.67
N THR A 204 5.98 21.81 -0.75
CA THR A 204 6.21 20.99 0.44
C THR A 204 6.19 19.52 0.07
N THR A 205 7.07 18.74 0.67
CA THR A 205 7.23 17.31 0.39
C THR A 205 7.24 16.55 1.72
N PRO A 206 6.11 16.48 2.46
CA PRO A 206 6.12 16.19 3.89
C PRO A 206 6.89 14.91 4.30
N GLY A 207 6.77 13.84 3.52
CA GLY A 207 7.51 12.61 3.79
C GLY A 207 9.01 12.69 3.47
N ALA A 208 9.40 13.35 2.38
CA ALA A 208 10.80 13.62 2.06
C ALA A 208 11.42 14.62 3.06
N ASP A 209 10.65 15.64 3.48
CA ASP A 209 11.03 16.64 4.49
C ASP A 209 11.29 15.97 5.84
N PHE A 210 10.41 15.05 6.25
CA PHE A 210 10.64 14.22 7.43
C PHE A 210 11.96 13.46 7.30
N ALA A 211 12.16 12.69 6.23
CA ALA A 211 13.35 11.87 6.09
C ALA A 211 14.65 12.68 6.05
N ARG A 212 14.66 13.82 5.35
CA ARG A 212 15.78 14.77 5.32
C ARG A 212 16.16 15.21 6.73
N ASP A 213 15.16 15.59 7.52
CA ASP A 213 15.37 16.18 8.84
C ASP A 213 15.42 15.15 9.98
N ALA A 214 15.21 13.86 9.69
CA ALA A 214 15.08 12.79 10.68
C ALA A 214 16.35 12.66 11.52
N ARG A 215 16.15 12.58 12.84
CA ARG A 215 17.23 12.44 13.84
C ARG A 215 16.99 11.24 14.74
N PRO A 216 18.06 10.60 15.25
CA PRO A 216 17.92 9.58 16.27
C PRO A 216 17.07 10.09 17.45
N GLY A 217 16.05 9.32 17.83
CA GLY A 217 15.11 9.65 18.88
C GLY A 217 13.76 10.22 18.41
N ASP A 218 13.64 10.66 17.16
CA ASP A 218 12.37 11.11 16.60
C ASP A 218 11.32 10.01 16.67
N LYS A 219 10.10 10.37 17.10
CA LYS A 219 8.98 9.44 17.27
C LYS A 219 8.11 9.41 16.02
N ILE A 220 7.81 8.20 15.57
CA ILE A 220 6.87 7.94 14.48
C ILE A 220 5.95 6.77 14.87
N ALA A 221 4.92 6.53 14.08
CA ALA A 221 4.19 5.27 14.12
C ALA A 221 4.04 4.70 12.70
N LEU A 222 3.82 3.40 12.61
CA LEU A 222 3.57 2.68 11.38
C LEU A 222 2.18 2.06 11.46
N ILE A 223 1.32 2.31 10.47
CA ILE A 223 0.09 1.53 10.28
C ILE A 223 0.35 0.49 9.19
N GLY A 224 0.05 -0.78 9.47
CA GLY A 224 0.21 -1.90 8.53
C GLY A 224 0.92 -3.10 9.18
N PRO A 225 1.65 -3.91 8.39
CA PRO A 225 1.95 -3.72 6.98
C PRO A 225 0.78 -4.06 6.04
N GLY A 226 0.98 -3.81 4.74
CA GLY A 226 0.05 -4.21 3.69
C GLY A 226 0.73 -4.45 2.33
N GLY A 227 -0.07 -4.89 1.35
CA GLY A 227 0.40 -5.31 0.03
C GLY A 227 0.90 -6.75 0.03
N SER A 228 1.40 -7.24 -1.10
CA SER A 228 1.98 -8.58 -1.17
C SER A 228 3.18 -8.64 -2.10
N LEU A 229 4.18 -9.44 -1.74
CA LEU A 229 5.32 -9.75 -2.59
C LEU A 229 4.89 -10.73 -3.69
N PRO A 230 5.30 -10.50 -4.94
CA PRO A 230 5.00 -11.42 -6.02
C PRO A 230 5.69 -12.77 -5.80
N LYS A 231 4.98 -13.85 -6.13
CA LYS A 231 5.50 -15.23 -6.07
C LYS A 231 5.35 -15.87 -7.45
N ALA A 232 6.44 -15.89 -8.21
CA ALA A 232 6.50 -16.53 -9.52
C ALA A 232 7.95 -16.84 -9.91
N ASP A 233 8.14 -17.82 -10.79
CA ASP A 233 9.46 -18.24 -11.27
C ASP A 233 10.13 -17.16 -12.15
N ASN A 234 9.32 -16.39 -12.90
CA ASN A 234 9.80 -15.31 -13.76
C ASN A 234 9.13 -14.00 -13.35
N LEU A 235 9.94 -12.99 -13.03
CA LEU A 235 9.50 -11.67 -12.59
C LEU A 235 9.94 -10.60 -13.59
N LEU A 236 9.00 -9.78 -14.05
CA LEU A 236 9.27 -8.50 -14.67
C LEU A 236 8.92 -7.41 -13.67
N LEU A 237 9.92 -6.75 -13.12
CA LEU A 237 9.78 -5.66 -12.15
C LEU A 237 10.04 -4.33 -12.87
N ALA A 238 9.18 -3.34 -12.72
CA ALA A 238 9.44 -2.03 -13.29
C ALA A 238 8.94 -0.87 -12.44
N GLY A 239 9.59 0.28 -12.55
CA GLY A 239 9.16 1.48 -11.84
C GLY A 239 10.16 2.62 -11.91
N ASP A 240 9.82 3.71 -11.23
CA ASP A 240 10.70 4.84 -11.01
C ASP A 240 11.37 4.77 -9.61
N GLU A 241 12.05 5.84 -9.19
CA GLU A 241 12.76 5.88 -7.91
C GLU A 241 11.84 5.63 -6.71
N THR A 242 10.54 5.94 -6.80
CA THR A 242 9.58 5.68 -5.71
C THR A 242 9.32 4.18 -5.52
N ALA A 243 9.49 3.38 -6.58
CA ALA A 243 9.30 1.94 -6.57
C ALA A 243 10.59 1.15 -6.35
N LEU A 244 11.76 1.77 -6.55
CA LEU A 244 13.07 1.15 -6.35
C LEU A 244 13.22 0.44 -4.99
N PRO A 245 12.75 0.98 -3.85
CA PRO A 245 12.80 0.26 -2.58
C PRO A 245 12.04 -1.07 -2.59
N ALA A 246 10.89 -1.14 -3.28
CA ALA A 246 10.09 -2.34 -3.40
C ALA A 246 10.73 -3.34 -4.35
N ILE A 247 11.23 -2.88 -5.51
CA ILE A 247 11.97 -3.72 -6.46
C ILE A 247 13.19 -4.34 -5.77
N ALA A 248 13.93 -3.56 -4.99
CA ALA A 248 15.11 -4.02 -4.28
C ALA A 248 14.78 -5.03 -3.17
N ARG A 249 13.63 -4.88 -2.49
CA ARG A 249 13.15 -5.88 -1.53
C ARG A 249 12.71 -7.16 -2.21
N ILE A 250 11.90 -7.07 -3.27
CA ILE A 250 11.44 -8.22 -4.05
C ILE A 250 12.66 -9.01 -4.56
N ALA A 251 13.67 -8.33 -5.11
CA ALA A 251 14.89 -8.96 -5.58
C ALA A 251 15.67 -9.66 -4.44
N ALA A 252 15.79 -9.03 -3.27
CA ALA A 252 16.50 -9.59 -2.12
C ALA A 252 15.81 -10.83 -1.52
N GLU A 253 14.48 -10.87 -1.56
CA GLU A 253 13.67 -11.98 -1.02
C GLU A 253 13.36 -13.08 -2.06
N ALA A 254 13.66 -12.84 -3.33
CA ALA A 254 13.44 -13.82 -4.39
C ALA A 254 14.26 -15.11 -4.17
N PRO A 255 13.64 -16.30 -4.31
CA PRO A 255 14.34 -17.58 -4.34
C PRO A 255 15.40 -17.65 -5.45
N ALA A 256 16.38 -18.53 -5.29
CA ALA A 256 17.49 -18.67 -6.25
C ALA A 256 17.02 -19.20 -7.62
N GLU A 257 15.90 -19.90 -7.63
CA GLU A 257 15.25 -20.48 -8.81
C GLU A 257 14.54 -19.44 -9.67
N CYS A 258 14.30 -18.23 -9.14
CA CYS A 258 13.66 -17.16 -9.87
C CYS A 258 14.59 -16.54 -10.92
N SER A 259 13.98 -16.00 -11.97
CA SER A 259 14.61 -15.10 -12.93
C SER A 259 13.93 -13.73 -12.87
N ILE A 260 14.73 -12.67 -12.76
CA ILE A 260 14.25 -11.30 -12.59
C ILE A 260 14.77 -10.43 -13.74
N LYS A 261 13.85 -9.74 -14.41
CA LYS A 261 14.18 -8.59 -15.24
C LYS A 261 13.64 -7.34 -14.57
N ALA A 262 14.52 -6.40 -14.24
CA ALA A 262 14.17 -5.13 -13.62
C ALA A 262 14.39 -3.97 -14.61
N ILE A 263 13.39 -3.10 -14.78
CA ILE A 263 13.48 -1.86 -15.57
C ILE A 263 13.22 -0.70 -14.63
N ILE A 264 14.26 0.09 -14.34
CA ILE A 264 14.20 1.10 -13.28
C ILE A 264 14.56 2.45 -13.86
N GLU A 265 13.62 3.38 -13.80
CA GLU A 265 13.86 4.77 -14.15
C GLU A 265 14.37 5.55 -12.93
N VAL A 266 15.51 6.22 -13.10
CA VAL A 266 16.12 7.08 -12.10
C VAL A 266 16.55 8.40 -12.74
N GLU A 267 16.82 9.42 -11.94
CA GLU A 267 17.31 10.70 -12.45
C GLU A 267 18.55 10.53 -13.35
N ASP A 268 19.63 9.93 -12.83
CA ASP A 268 20.88 9.68 -13.52
C ASP A 268 21.67 8.51 -12.91
N GLU A 269 22.89 8.26 -13.40
CA GLU A 269 23.73 7.12 -13.01
C GLU A 269 24.11 7.11 -11.52
N ASP A 270 24.12 8.27 -10.86
CA ASP A 270 24.44 8.38 -9.42
C ASP A 270 23.31 7.83 -8.52
N GLU A 271 22.12 7.60 -9.10
CA GLU A 271 20.96 7.03 -8.41
C GLU A 271 20.86 5.50 -8.59
N GLU A 272 21.76 4.88 -9.36
CA GLU A 272 21.80 3.42 -9.49
C GLU A 272 22.21 2.77 -8.17
N GLN A 273 21.50 1.71 -7.78
CA GLN A 273 21.74 0.98 -6.54
C GLN A 273 22.03 -0.50 -6.80
N PRO A 274 22.91 -1.14 -6.02
CA PRO A 274 23.06 -2.57 -6.07
C PRO A 274 21.76 -3.25 -5.63
N LEU A 275 21.30 -4.23 -6.40
CA LEU A 275 20.13 -5.07 -6.10
C LEU A 275 20.60 -6.48 -5.74
N PRO A 276 21.06 -6.72 -4.50
CA PRO A 276 21.50 -8.04 -4.09
C PRO A 276 20.34 -9.03 -4.20
N SER A 277 20.60 -10.16 -4.84
CA SER A 277 19.62 -11.23 -5.02
C SER A 277 20.31 -12.59 -5.04
N LYS A 278 19.59 -13.63 -4.62
CA LYS A 278 19.98 -15.03 -4.87
C LYS A 278 19.55 -15.49 -6.27
N ALA A 279 18.54 -14.83 -6.83
CA ALA A 279 17.99 -15.08 -8.15
C ALA A 279 18.92 -14.53 -9.25
N ALA A 280 18.76 -15.01 -10.48
CA ALA A 280 19.37 -14.36 -11.62
C ALA A 280 18.63 -13.03 -11.88
N ILE A 281 19.37 -11.91 -11.92
CA ILE A 281 18.79 -10.58 -12.15
C ILE A 281 19.48 -9.85 -13.31
N GLU A 282 18.69 -9.39 -14.27
CA GLU A 282 19.07 -8.43 -15.31
C GLU A 282 18.44 -7.08 -14.98
N VAL A 283 19.26 -6.04 -14.80
CA VAL A 283 18.79 -4.68 -14.49
C VAL A 283 19.03 -3.78 -15.70
N HIS A 284 17.97 -3.07 -16.12
CA HIS A 284 18.01 -2.06 -17.16
C HIS A 284 17.67 -0.70 -16.55
N TRP A 285 18.68 0.13 -16.35
CA TRP A 285 18.51 1.49 -15.84
C TRP A 285 18.12 2.45 -16.97
N LEU A 286 17.14 3.29 -16.69
CA LEU A 286 16.73 4.38 -17.56
C LEU A 286 17.03 5.71 -16.87
N HIS A 287 17.89 6.54 -17.46
CA HIS A 287 18.30 7.81 -16.87
C HIS A 287 17.47 8.97 -17.40
N ARG A 288 16.54 9.47 -16.58
CA ARG A 288 15.58 10.52 -16.94
C ARG A 288 16.25 11.81 -17.42
N LYS A 289 17.41 12.16 -16.86
CA LYS A 289 18.21 13.34 -17.26
C LYS A 289 18.71 13.28 -18.71
N THR A 290 18.78 12.09 -19.31
CA THR A 290 19.17 11.90 -20.71
C THR A 290 18.00 11.97 -21.69
N TYR A 291 16.78 12.11 -21.17
CA TYR A 291 15.59 12.12 -22.02
C TYR A 291 15.53 13.44 -22.78
N LEU A 292 15.26 13.33 -24.08
CA LEU A 292 14.78 14.47 -24.86
C LEU A 292 13.30 14.70 -24.52
N GLU A 293 12.76 15.90 -24.72
CA GLU A 293 11.37 16.24 -24.34
C GLU A 293 10.34 15.29 -25.00
N GLU A 294 10.62 14.84 -26.22
CA GLU A 294 9.84 13.86 -26.98
C GLU A 294 9.90 12.42 -26.40
N ASN A 295 10.80 12.15 -25.46
CA ASN A 295 11.03 10.82 -24.85
C ASN A 295 10.58 10.75 -23.38
N SER A 296 9.69 11.63 -22.94
CA SER A 296 9.14 11.62 -21.57
C SER A 296 8.36 10.35 -21.20
N GLU A 297 8.04 9.50 -22.18
CA GLU A 297 7.29 8.24 -22.04
C GLU A 297 8.17 6.97 -22.10
N ARG A 298 9.48 7.13 -21.89
CA ARG A 298 10.44 6.03 -22.11
C ARG A 298 10.23 4.83 -21.18
N LEU A 299 9.84 5.05 -19.92
CA LEU A 299 9.53 3.97 -18.99
C LEU A 299 8.39 3.09 -19.53
N GLN A 300 7.22 3.66 -19.81
CA GLN A 300 6.08 2.90 -20.33
C GLN A 300 6.41 2.19 -21.66
N HIS A 301 7.17 2.81 -22.56
CA HIS A 301 7.57 2.18 -23.82
C HIS A 301 8.48 0.96 -23.62
N THR A 302 9.47 1.09 -22.74
CA THR A 302 10.44 0.04 -22.43
C THR A 302 9.76 -1.14 -21.74
N VAL A 303 8.87 -0.85 -20.78
CA VAL A 303 8.08 -1.87 -20.07
C VAL A 303 7.16 -2.62 -21.03
N LYS A 304 6.43 -1.93 -21.91
CA LYS A 304 5.58 -2.58 -22.93
C LYS A 304 6.39 -3.50 -23.86
N SER A 305 7.57 -3.08 -24.27
CA SER A 305 8.47 -3.90 -25.09
C SER A 305 8.97 -5.15 -24.36
N ALA A 306 9.27 -5.04 -23.07
CA ALA A 306 9.64 -6.18 -22.24
C ALA A 306 8.46 -7.15 -22.02
N ILE A 307 7.27 -6.64 -21.75
CA ILE A 307 6.04 -7.45 -21.66
C ILE A 307 5.82 -8.23 -22.96
N ALA A 308 5.99 -7.56 -24.12
CA ALA A 308 5.79 -8.16 -25.43
C ALA A 308 6.70 -9.37 -25.70
N THR A 309 7.89 -9.38 -25.11
CA THR A 309 8.94 -10.39 -25.30
C THR A 309 9.08 -11.36 -24.11
N SER A 310 8.32 -11.14 -23.03
CA SER A 310 8.33 -11.98 -21.84
C SER A 310 7.81 -13.40 -22.11
N THR A 311 8.32 -14.37 -21.36
CA THR A 311 7.84 -15.74 -21.39
C THR A 311 6.41 -15.83 -20.83
N PRO A 312 5.54 -16.71 -21.39
CA PRO A 312 4.24 -16.98 -20.79
C PRO A 312 4.37 -17.36 -19.30
N GLY A 313 3.49 -16.82 -18.45
CA GLY A 313 3.53 -17.04 -17.01
C GLY A 313 4.46 -16.11 -16.22
N THR A 314 5.15 -15.17 -16.89
CA THR A 314 5.89 -14.09 -16.20
C THR A 314 4.92 -13.24 -15.38
N TYR A 315 5.26 -13.01 -14.11
CA TYR A 315 4.55 -12.07 -13.26
C TYR A 315 5.08 -10.66 -13.50
N THR A 316 4.18 -9.74 -13.87
CA THR A 316 4.54 -8.34 -14.13
C THR A 316 4.18 -7.47 -12.92
N TRP A 317 5.19 -6.94 -12.23
CA TRP A 317 5.02 -6.00 -11.12
C TRP A 317 5.50 -4.60 -11.54
N VAL A 318 4.63 -3.60 -11.45
CA VAL A 318 4.92 -2.23 -11.84
C VAL A 318 4.42 -1.25 -10.79
N ALA A 319 5.26 -0.31 -10.39
CA ALA A 319 4.85 0.86 -9.62
C ALA A 319 5.56 2.12 -10.12
N CYS A 320 4.81 3.16 -10.46
CA CYS A 320 5.37 4.41 -11.00
C CYS A 320 4.36 5.56 -10.90
N GLU A 321 4.60 6.63 -11.64
CA GLU A 321 3.64 7.71 -11.85
C GLU A 321 2.32 7.21 -12.49
N LYS A 322 1.20 7.84 -12.12
CA LYS A 322 -0.16 7.47 -12.51
C LYS A 322 -0.39 7.30 -14.02
N SER A 323 0.13 8.18 -14.86
CA SER A 323 -0.08 8.12 -16.32
C SER A 323 0.59 6.89 -16.93
N ASP A 324 1.86 6.63 -16.58
CA ASP A 324 2.59 5.44 -17.01
C ASP A 324 1.90 4.16 -16.52
N ALA A 325 1.54 4.10 -15.24
CA ALA A 325 0.86 2.95 -14.64
C ALA A 325 -0.46 2.63 -15.36
N ARG A 326 -1.25 3.66 -15.72
CA ARG A 326 -2.51 3.49 -16.48
C ARG A 326 -2.27 2.95 -17.88
N THR A 327 -1.28 3.48 -18.60
CA THR A 327 -0.96 3.02 -19.95
C THR A 327 -0.48 1.57 -19.95
N ILE A 328 0.40 1.22 -19.00
CA ILE A 328 0.92 -0.15 -18.86
C ILE A 328 -0.22 -1.11 -18.51
N ARG A 329 -1.11 -0.72 -17.59
CA ARG A 329 -2.30 -1.52 -17.23
C ARG A 329 -3.23 -1.75 -18.43
N SER A 330 -3.49 -0.72 -19.24
CA SER A 330 -4.28 -0.88 -20.48
C SER A 330 -3.64 -1.89 -21.43
N TYR A 331 -2.32 -1.80 -21.62
CA TYR A 331 -1.59 -2.69 -22.50
C TYR A 331 -1.63 -4.15 -22.03
N LEU A 332 -1.49 -4.42 -20.73
CA LEU A 332 -1.62 -5.75 -20.15
C LEU A 332 -3.03 -6.33 -20.39
N LYS A 333 -4.06 -5.50 -20.23
CA LYS A 333 -5.46 -5.87 -20.52
C LYS A 333 -5.67 -6.20 -22.01
N GLU A 334 -5.13 -5.39 -22.92
CA GLU A 334 -5.19 -5.63 -24.37
C GLU A 334 -4.51 -6.95 -24.77
N ARG A 335 -3.45 -7.34 -24.05
CA ARG A 335 -2.77 -8.63 -24.24
C ARG A 335 -3.47 -9.82 -23.59
N GLY A 336 -4.52 -9.59 -22.80
CA GLY A 336 -5.23 -10.63 -22.07
C GLY A 336 -4.38 -11.29 -20.97
N GLN A 337 -3.41 -10.58 -20.38
CA GLN A 337 -2.61 -11.11 -19.28
C GLN A 337 -3.51 -11.39 -18.07
N ASP A 338 -3.33 -12.56 -17.44
CA ASP A 338 -4.07 -12.94 -16.24
C ASP A 338 -3.87 -11.88 -15.13
N ARG A 339 -4.98 -11.48 -14.48
CA ARG A 339 -4.97 -10.55 -13.36
C ARG A 339 -4.17 -11.09 -12.18
N LYS A 340 -4.08 -12.42 -12.02
CA LYS A 340 -3.28 -13.07 -10.98
C LYS A 340 -1.77 -13.05 -11.26
N SER A 341 -1.38 -12.73 -12.50
CA SER A 341 0.03 -12.66 -12.93
C SER A 341 0.48 -11.22 -13.16
N GLN A 342 -0.16 -10.24 -12.52
CA GLN A 342 0.24 -8.85 -12.60
C GLN A 342 -0.12 -8.06 -11.33
N SER A 343 0.67 -7.03 -11.05
CA SER A 343 0.33 -5.97 -10.11
C SER A 343 0.85 -4.66 -10.70
N VAL A 344 -0.05 -3.69 -10.93
CA VAL A 344 0.30 -2.38 -11.45
C VAL A 344 -0.30 -1.33 -10.54
N ALA A 345 0.54 -0.63 -9.78
CA ALA A 345 0.15 0.45 -8.88
C ALA A 345 0.68 1.79 -9.39
N TRP A 346 0.01 2.88 -9.03
CA TRP A 346 0.63 4.21 -9.10
C TRP A 346 1.01 4.64 -7.69
N TYR A 347 2.25 5.08 -7.50
CA TYR A 347 2.72 5.54 -6.19
C TYR A 347 2.55 7.05 -6.03
N TRP A 348 2.47 7.78 -7.13
CA TRP A 348 2.30 9.23 -7.13
C TRP A 348 1.62 9.71 -8.41
N GLU A 349 1.15 10.96 -8.39
CA GLU A 349 0.52 11.64 -9.52
C GLU A 349 1.15 13.02 -9.66
N ARG A 350 1.58 13.36 -10.88
CA ARG A 350 2.19 14.66 -11.12
C ARG A 350 1.21 15.81 -10.80
N GLY A 351 1.68 16.78 -10.01
CA GLY A 351 0.89 17.95 -9.64
C GLY A 351 -0.14 17.71 -8.53
N LYS A 352 -0.16 16.53 -7.91
CA LYS A 352 -0.96 16.27 -6.70
C LYS A 352 -0.08 15.77 -5.57
N ALA A 353 -0.41 16.17 -4.34
CA ALA A 353 0.14 15.53 -3.16
C ALA A 353 -0.39 14.09 -3.10
N SER A 354 0.48 13.11 -2.88
CA SER A 354 0.04 11.77 -2.48
C SER A 354 -0.62 11.86 -1.10
N HIS A 355 -1.75 11.18 -0.93
CA HIS A 355 -2.46 11.07 0.35
C HIS A 355 -1.91 9.89 1.16
#